data_AF-A0A7J9RAE1-F1
#
_entry.id   AF-A0A7J9RAE1-F1
#
_cell.length_a   1.000
_cell.length_b   1.000
_cell.length_c   1.000
_cell.angle_alpha   90.00
_cell.angle_beta   90.00
_cell.angle_gamma   90.00
#
_symmetry.space_group_name_H-M   'P 1'
#
loop_
_entity.id
_entity.type
_entity.pdbx_description
1 polymer ?
#
loop_
_entity_poly.entity_id
_entity_poly.type
_entity_poly.pdbx_seq_one_letter_code
_entity_poly.pdbx_strand_id
1 'polypeptide(L)'
;MSVKLEDSPKNMVTADSFTGKKVIDREGIEYGKVKHIHINPNTLCVCGVTIHQGFRRDYFLSEDYIDKFTEKTLLLSRPPIRIGIPVIDTDRRKIGKVKRIHRHPDTKEIESIEIADGFAHSRILSKSEIWGVGEKVILGMTKDQFKKLE
;
A
#
# COMPACT_ATOMS: atom_id res chain seq x y z
N MET A 1 -30.05 -11.80 -22.17
CA MET A 1 -29.57 -12.85 -23.11
C MET A 1 -28.44 -13.60 -22.42
N SER A 2 -28.43 -14.93 -22.49
CA SER A 2 -27.33 -15.77 -22.00
C SER A 2 -26.38 -16.10 -23.14
N VAL A 3 -25.08 -15.92 -22.93
CA VAL A 3 -24.02 -16.30 -23.87
C VAL A 3 -23.34 -17.57 -23.35
N LYS A 4 -22.86 -18.44 -24.25
CA LYS A 4 -22.00 -19.57 -23.83
C LYS A 4 -20.66 -19.01 -23.35
N LEU A 5 -20.06 -19.67 -22.36
CA LEU A 5 -18.77 -19.22 -21.79
C LEU A 5 -17.65 -19.17 -22.85
N GLU A 6 -17.70 -20.05 -23.84
CA GLU A 6 -16.77 -20.13 -24.98
C GLU A 6 -16.84 -18.88 -25.89
N ASP A 7 -17.98 -18.19 -25.90
CA ASP A 7 -18.25 -16.97 -26.67
C ASP A 7 -18.07 -15.70 -25.82
N SER A 8 -17.45 -15.80 -24.63
CA SER A 8 -17.25 -14.66 -23.74
C SER A 8 -16.32 -13.60 -24.37
N PRO A 9 -16.51 -12.30 -24.08
CA PRO A 9 -15.64 -11.25 -24.57
C PRO A 9 -14.16 -11.51 -24.21
N LYS A 10 -13.25 -11.27 -25.14
CA LYS A 10 -11.79 -11.51 -24.95
C LYS A 10 -11.16 -10.69 -23.82
N ASN A 11 -11.81 -9.61 -23.40
CA ASN A 11 -11.40 -8.74 -22.30
C ASN A 11 -12.11 -9.07 -20.97
N MET A 12 -12.76 -10.23 -20.87
CA MET A 12 -13.40 -10.70 -19.65
C MET A 12 -12.50 -11.68 -18.91
N VAL A 13 -12.37 -11.48 -17.62
CA VAL A 13 -11.58 -12.34 -16.73
C VAL A 13 -12.25 -12.39 -15.36
N THR A 14 -12.23 -13.56 -14.72
CA THR A 14 -12.81 -13.72 -13.39
C THR A 14 -11.92 -13.11 -12.32
N ALA A 15 -12.53 -12.54 -11.27
CA ALA A 15 -11.79 -11.97 -10.15
C ALA A 15 -10.87 -13.01 -9.48
N ASP A 16 -11.34 -14.26 -9.38
CA ASP A 16 -10.59 -15.36 -8.77
C ASP A 16 -9.28 -15.66 -9.49
N SER A 17 -9.21 -15.38 -10.79
CA SER A 17 -7.97 -15.56 -11.55
C SER A 17 -6.83 -14.67 -11.06
N PHE A 18 -7.13 -13.57 -10.36
CA PHE A 18 -6.12 -12.65 -9.84
C PHE A 18 -5.60 -13.05 -8.46
N THR A 19 -6.32 -13.89 -7.73
CA THR A 19 -5.90 -14.39 -6.42
C THR A 19 -4.54 -15.10 -6.53
N GLY A 20 -3.62 -14.77 -5.62
CA GLY A 20 -2.26 -15.31 -5.60
C GLY A 20 -1.25 -14.60 -6.52
N LYS A 21 -1.70 -13.71 -7.43
CA LYS A 21 -0.79 -12.94 -8.27
C LYS A 21 0.03 -11.95 -7.46
N LYS A 22 1.28 -11.73 -7.90
CA LYS A 22 2.19 -10.78 -7.25
C LYS A 22 1.69 -9.36 -7.42
N VAL A 23 1.85 -8.56 -6.36
CA VAL A 23 1.55 -7.14 -6.39
C VAL A 23 2.86 -6.38 -6.42
N ILE A 24 3.07 -5.59 -7.47
CA ILE A 24 4.32 -4.88 -7.70
C ILE A 24 4.07 -3.43 -8.10
N ASP A 25 5.00 -2.52 -7.84
CA ASP A 25 4.96 -1.16 -8.39
C ASP A 25 5.73 -1.05 -9.71
N ARG A 26 5.85 0.18 -10.21
CA ARG A 26 6.61 0.52 -11.42
C ARG A 26 8.11 0.29 -11.31
N GLU A 27 8.66 0.19 -10.10
CA GLU A 27 10.07 -0.14 -9.84
C GLU A 27 10.30 -1.65 -9.75
N GLY A 28 9.23 -2.46 -9.79
CA GLY A 28 9.29 -3.91 -9.67
C GLY A 28 9.39 -4.42 -8.23
N ILE A 29 9.17 -3.54 -7.23
CA ILE A 29 9.20 -3.92 -5.81
C ILE A 29 7.97 -4.78 -5.51
N GLU A 30 8.17 -5.95 -4.88
CA GLU A 30 7.08 -6.86 -4.51
C GLU A 30 6.47 -6.51 -3.14
N TYR A 31 5.15 -6.34 -3.13
CA TYR A 31 4.35 -5.92 -1.97
C TYR A 31 3.57 -7.06 -1.32
N GLY A 32 3.57 -8.23 -1.95
CA GLY A 32 2.84 -9.42 -1.52
C GLY A 32 2.05 -10.02 -2.68
N LYS A 33 0.99 -10.76 -2.33
CA LYS A 33 0.10 -11.40 -3.29
C LYS A 33 -1.33 -10.95 -3.09
N VAL A 34 -2.10 -10.87 -4.17
CA VAL A 34 -3.55 -10.60 -4.09
C VAL A 34 -4.21 -11.73 -3.32
N LYS A 35 -5.01 -11.39 -2.31
CA LYS A 35 -5.82 -12.34 -1.53
C LYS A 35 -7.29 -12.24 -1.89
N HIS A 36 -7.81 -11.02 -1.97
CA HIS A 36 -9.20 -10.74 -2.35
C HIS A 36 -9.27 -9.49 -3.24
N ILE A 37 -10.16 -9.50 -4.22
CA ILE A 37 -10.62 -8.31 -4.93
C ILE A 37 -11.93 -7.87 -4.27
N HIS A 38 -12.04 -6.58 -3.94
CA HIS A 38 -13.24 -6.00 -3.36
C HIS A 38 -14.06 -5.31 -4.45
N ILE A 39 -15.34 -5.63 -4.51
CA ILE A 39 -16.30 -5.04 -5.45
C ILE A 39 -17.32 -4.24 -4.63
N ASN A 40 -17.58 -3.00 -5.03
CA ASN A 40 -18.64 -2.20 -4.44
C ASN A 40 -20.00 -2.73 -4.93
N PRO A 41 -20.90 -3.20 -4.03
CA PRO A 41 -22.16 -3.81 -4.44
C PRO A 41 -23.15 -2.83 -5.09
N ASN A 42 -22.98 -1.53 -4.87
CA ASN A 42 -23.86 -0.50 -5.43
C ASN A 42 -23.43 -0.07 -6.84
N THR A 43 -22.12 0.03 -7.09
CA THR A 43 -21.58 0.47 -8.39
C THR A 43 -21.11 -0.67 -9.29
N LEU A 44 -20.94 -1.87 -8.72
CA LEU A 44 -20.37 -3.05 -9.37
C LEU A 44 -18.94 -2.85 -9.88
N CYS A 45 -18.23 -1.84 -9.36
CA CYS A 45 -16.82 -1.56 -9.68
C CYS A 45 -15.87 -2.16 -8.64
N VAL A 46 -14.64 -2.46 -9.06
CA VAL A 46 -13.55 -2.85 -8.15
C VAL A 46 -13.18 -1.64 -7.29
N CYS A 47 -13.32 -1.74 -5.96
CA CYS A 47 -13.01 -0.64 -5.03
C CYS A 47 -11.67 -0.84 -4.28
N GLY A 48 -11.03 -2.00 -4.44
CA GLY A 48 -9.73 -2.26 -3.84
C GLY A 48 -9.35 -3.74 -3.81
N VAL A 49 -8.25 -4.03 -3.13
CA VAL A 49 -7.68 -5.37 -3.00
C VAL A 49 -7.14 -5.62 -1.59
N THR A 50 -7.30 -6.84 -1.09
CA THR A 50 -6.52 -7.31 0.06
C THR A 50 -5.22 -7.91 -0.43
N ILE A 51 -4.10 -7.42 0.11
CA ILE A 51 -2.76 -7.95 -0.15
C ILE A 51 -2.30 -8.78 1.03
N HIS A 52 -1.85 -10.00 0.75
CA HIS A 52 -1.22 -10.89 1.71
C HIS A 52 0.31 -10.77 1.61
N GLN A 53 0.95 -10.40 2.72
CA GLN A 53 2.41 -10.21 2.79
C GLN A 53 3.02 -11.04 3.93
N GLY A 54 3.61 -12.19 3.58
CA GLY A 54 4.35 -13.03 4.54
C GLY A 54 3.50 -13.56 5.70
N PHE A 55 4.07 -13.66 6.91
CA PHE A 55 3.42 -14.26 8.09
C PHE A 55 2.18 -13.48 8.56
N ARG A 56 1.01 -13.82 7.99
CA ARG A 56 -0.33 -13.34 8.38
C ARG A 56 -0.51 -11.82 8.40
N ARG A 57 0.23 -11.08 7.58
CA ARG A 57 0.00 -9.64 7.42
C ARG A 57 -0.85 -9.41 6.18
N ASP A 58 -2.13 -9.16 6.41
CA ASP A 58 -3.05 -8.73 5.38
C ASP A 58 -3.24 -7.21 5.50
N TYR A 59 -3.27 -6.52 4.37
CA TYR A 59 -3.65 -5.11 4.34
C TYR A 59 -4.47 -4.80 3.09
N PHE A 60 -5.33 -3.80 3.22
CA PHE A 60 -6.17 -3.32 2.14
C PHE A 60 -5.48 -2.19 1.38
N LEU A 61 -5.58 -2.21 0.06
CA LEU A 61 -5.28 -1.10 -0.84
C LEU A 61 -6.55 -0.73 -1.59
N SER A 62 -6.91 0.55 -1.56
CA SER A 62 -8.02 1.11 -2.33
C SER A 62 -7.70 1.15 -3.83
N GLU A 63 -8.74 1.37 -4.64
CA GLU A 63 -8.65 1.43 -6.10
C GLU A 63 -7.62 2.44 -6.63
N ASP A 64 -7.35 3.53 -5.90
CA ASP A 64 -6.38 4.57 -6.25
C ASP A 64 -4.93 4.09 -6.28
N TYR A 65 -4.62 2.98 -5.58
CA TYR A 65 -3.33 2.32 -5.65
C TYR A 65 -3.22 1.38 -6.86
N ILE A 66 -4.32 1.03 -7.52
CA ILE A 66 -4.36 0.06 -8.61
C ILE A 66 -4.11 0.79 -9.94
N ASP A 67 -3.03 0.43 -10.63
CA ASP A 67 -2.76 0.90 -12.00
C ASP A 67 -3.48 0.02 -13.01
N LYS A 68 -3.15 -1.28 -13.03
CA LYS A 68 -3.82 -2.27 -13.86
C LYS A 68 -3.59 -3.69 -13.37
N PHE A 69 -4.52 -4.55 -13.71
CA PHE A 69 -4.38 -5.99 -13.59
C PHE A 69 -3.77 -6.57 -14.88
N THR A 70 -2.78 -7.46 -14.73
CA THR A 70 -2.18 -8.19 -15.86
C THR A 70 -2.40 -9.70 -15.70
N GLU A 71 -2.00 -10.45 -16.71
CA GLU A 71 -2.03 -11.92 -16.66
C GLU A 71 -1.23 -12.49 -15.47
N LYS A 72 -0.16 -11.82 -15.03
CA LYS A 72 0.77 -12.36 -14.02
C LYS A 72 0.80 -11.57 -12.71
N THR A 73 0.44 -10.29 -12.75
CA THR A 73 0.64 -9.36 -11.63
C THR A 73 -0.51 -8.37 -11.49
N LEU A 74 -0.64 -7.80 -10.30
CA LEU A 74 -1.31 -6.53 -10.06
C LEU A 74 -0.24 -5.43 -10.02
N LEU A 75 -0.37 -4.43 -10.89
CA LEU A 75 0.53 -3.28 -10.92
C LEU A 75 -0.06 -2.16 -10.07
N LEU A 76 0.78 -1.57 -9.21
CA LEU A 76 0.44 -0.43 -8.40
C LEU A 76 0.82 0.88 -9.09
N SER A 77 -0.06 1.87 -9.00
CA SER A 77 0.15 3.23 -9.51
C SER A 77 1.16 3.99 -8.66
N ARG A 78 1.22 3.66 -7.37
CA ARG A 78 2.12 4.23 -6.37
C ARG A 78 2.42 3.22 -5.26
N PRO A 79 3.60 3.29 -4.63
CA PRO A 79 3.97 2.40 -3.53
C PRO A 79 3.17 2.71 -2.25
N PRO A 80 2.68 1.68 -1.52
CA PRO A 80 1.93 1.88 -0.29
C PRO A 80 2.85 1.97 0.94
N ILE A 81 2.48 2.80 1.92
CA ILE A 81 3.13 2.79 3.23
C ILE A 81 2.71 1.51 3.99
N ARG A 82 3.68 0.80 4.55
CA ARG A 82 3.48 -0.46 5.28
C ARG A 82 4.15 -0.42 6.64
N ILE A 83 3.62 -1.18 7.59
CA ILE A 83 4.25 -1.34 8.91
C ILE A 83 5.59 -2.08 8.75
N GLY A 84 6.61 -1.58 9.46
CA GLY A 84 7.94 -2.17 9.54
C GLY A 84 8.93 -1.68 8.47
N ILE A 85 8.49 -0.89 7.49
CA ILE A 85 9.40 -0.34 6.47
C ILE A 85 10.31 0.74 7.09
N PRO A 86 11.57 0.85 6.64
CA PRO A 86 12.49 1.85 7.16
C PRO A 86 12.03 3.27 6.85
N VAL A 87 12.27 4.18 7.80
CA VAL A 87 12.08 5.62 7.61
C VAL A 87 13.44 6.30 7.61
N ILE A 88 13.68 7.13 6.61
CA ILE A 88 14.92 7.89 6.41
C ILE A 88 14.62 9.38 6.23
N ASP A 89 15.60 10.23 6.46
CA ASP A 89 15.53 11.64 6.06
C ASP A 89 15.93 11.86 4.58
N THR A 90 15.85 13.12 4.15
CA THR A 90 16.31 13.59 2.84
C THR A 90 17.80 13.31 2.58
N ASP A 91 18.62 13.23 3.63
CA ASP A 91 20.05 12.93 3.58
C ASP A 91 20.36 11.42 3.63
N ARG A 92 19.31 10.58 3.52
CA ARG A 92 19.37 9.11 3.57
C ARG A 92 19.85 8.54 4.91
N ARG A 93 19.83 9.32 5.99
CA ARG A 93 20.13 8.85 7.33
C ARG A 93 18.93 8.11 7.89
N LYS A 94 19.18 6.94 8.47
CA LYS A 94 18.14 6.13 9.12
C LYS A 94 17.59 6.85 10.34
N ILE A 95 16.27 7.07 10.34
CA ILE A 95 15.51 7.59 11.48
C ILE A 95 14.97 6.42 12.30
N GLY A 96 14.25 5.51 11.65
CA GLY A 96 13.46 4.50 12.36
C GLY A 96 12.74 3.52 11.45
N LYS A 97 11.61 3.01 11.92
CA LYS A 97 10.67 2.18 11.14
C LYS A 97 9.24 2.62 11.39
N VAL A 98 8.37 2.46 10.40
CA VAL A 98 6.93 2.65 10.57
C VAL A 98 6.40 1.63 11.58
N LYS A 99 5.93 2.08 12.73
CA LYS A 99 5.37 1.27 13.81
C LYS A 99 3.86 1.08 13.63
N ARG A 100 3.14 2.17 13.31
CA ARG A 100 1.68 2.18 13.06
C ARG A 100 1.33 3.16 11.96
N ILE A 101 0.18 2.95 11.34
CA ILE A 101 -0.41 3.84 10.33
C ILE A 101 -1.78 4.24 10.84
N HIS A 102 -1.97 5.54 11.06
CA HIS A 102 -3.24 6.12 11.46
C HIS A 102 -3.98 6.57 10.20
N ARG A 103 -5.23 6.13 10.09
CA ARG A 103 -6.08 6.46 8.96
C ARG A 103 -7.26 7.28 9.45
N HIS A 104 -7.69 8.24 8.63
CA HIS A 104 -8.90 8.98 8.87
C HIS A 104 -10.09 8.01 8.99
N PRO A 105 -10.97 8.16 10.00
CA PRO A 105 -12.05 7.21 10.24
C PRO A 105 -13.00 7.07 9.05
N ASP A 106 -13.30 8.19 8.38
CA ASP A 106 -14.27 8.20 7.27
C ASP A 106 -13.64 7.89 5.91
N THR A 107 -12.58 8.60 5.50
CA THR A 107 -11.97 8.41 4.16
C THR A 107 -11.04 7.20 4.07
N LYS A 108 -10.62 6.64 5.21
CA LYS A 108 -9.58 5.60 5.32
C LYS A 108 -8.22 6.00 4.72
N GLU A 109 -8.05 7.26 4.35
CA GLU A 109 -6.75 7.77 3.91
C GLU A 109 -5.76 7.83 5.07
N ILE A 110 -4.48 7.70 4.76
CA ILE A 110 -3.42 7.88 5.75
C ILE A 110 -3.41 9.33 6.20
N GLU A 111 -3.59 9.54 7.49
CA GLU A 111 -3.53 10.85 8.14
C GLU A 111 -2.15 11.07 8.75
N SER A 112 -1.65 10.05 9.47
CA SER A 112 -0.33 10.10 10.11
C SER A 112 0.31 8.72 10.22
N ILE A 113 1.61 8.70 10.45
CA ILE A 113 2.39 7.49 10.71
C ILE A 113 3.10 7.61 12.06
N GLU A 114 3.09 6.54 12.83
CA GLU A 114 3.90 6.43 14.04
C GLU A 114 5.24 5.81 13.65
N ILE A 115 6.34 6.49 13.96
CA ILE A 115 7.71 6.04 13.67
C ILE A 115 8.37 5.62 14.97
N ALA A 116 8.85 4.38 15.03
CA ALA A 116 9.72 3.92 16.12
C ALA A 116 11.17 4.35 15.83
N ASP A 117 11.76 5.13 16.74
CA ASP A 117 13.11 5.72 16.62
C ASP A 117 14.07 5.25 17.73
N GLY A 118 13.83 4.07 18.29
CA GLY A 118 14.64 3.49 19.37
C GLY A 118 13.92 2.31 20.04
N PHE A 119 14.30 1.98 21.28
CA PHE A 119 13.70 0.88 22.03
C PHE A 119 12.31 1.20 22.60
N ALA A 120 12.08 2.45 23.06
CA ALA A 120 10.84 2.85 23.71
C ALA A 120 10.22 4.15 23.15
N HIS A 121 10.92 4.87 22.28
CA HIS A 121 10.45 6.12 21.72
C HIS A 121 9.76 5.88 20.39
N SER A 122 8.65 6.58 20.20
CA SER A 122 7.92 6.63 18.95
C SER A 122 7.25 7.98 18.79
N ARG A 123 7.19 8.48 17.57
CA ARG A 123 6.65 9.81 17.25
C ARG A 123 5.63 9.70 16.14
N ILE A 124 4.54 10.44 16.27
CA ILE A 124 3.48 10.49 15.25
C ILE A 124 3.75 11.67 14.33
N LEU A 125 3.85 11.42 13.02
CA LEU A 125 4.02 12.44 12.01
C LEU A 125 2.86 12.45 11.03
N SER A 126 2.39 13.65 10.69
CA SER A 126 1.42 13.87 9.63
C SER A 126 1.93 13.36 8.28
N LYS A 127 1.01 12.96 7.41
CA LYS A 127 1.29 12.66 5.99
C LYS A 127 2.01 13.81 5.27
N SER A 128 1.82 15.06 5.70
CA SER A 128 2.52 16.23 5.14
C SER A 128 4.04 16.19 5.32
N GLU A 129 4.52 15.50 6.36
CA GLU A 129 5.96 15.35 6.63
C GLU A 129 6.61 14.28 5.76
N ILE A 130 5.81 13.52 4.99
CA ILE A 130 6.30 12.46 4.11
C ILE A 130 6.59 13.05 2.74
N TRP A 131 7.86 13.08 2.37
CA TRP A 131 8.31 13.54 1.06
C TRP A 131 8.16 12.46 -0.01
N GLY A 132 8.44 11.20 0.34
CA GLY A 132 8.41 10.10 -0.62
C GLY A 132 8.12 8.75 0.02
N VAL A 133 7.53 7.85 -0.76
CA VAL A 133 7.24 6.46 -0.37
C VAL A 133 7.77 5.54 -1.46
N GLY A 134 8.36 4.42 -1.08
CA GLY A 134 8.87 3.37 -1.95
C GLY A 134 9.23 2.14 -1.12
N GLU A 135 10.44 1.60 -1.31
CA GLU A 135 11.04 0.62 -0.39
C GLU A 135 11.18 1.19 1.04
N LYS A 136 11.35 2.50 1.14
CA LYS A 136 11.52 3.28 2.38
C LYS A 136 10.54 4.45 2.37
N VAL A 137 10.21 4.95 3.56
CA VAL A 137 9.54 6.25 3.71
C VAL A 137 10.62 7.31 3.88
N ILE A 138 10.52 8.39 3.11
CA ILE A 138 11.43 9.52 3.19
C ILE A 138 10.67 10.68 3.80
N LEU A 139 11.18 11.24 4.89
CA LEU A 139 10.64 12.45 5.49
C LEU A 139 11.17 13.70 4.79
N GLY A 140 10.36 14.76 4.76
CA GLY A 140 10.76 16.09 4.27
C GLY A 140 11.63 16.88 5.25
N MET A 141 12.13 16.25 6.30
CA MET A 141 12.98 16.86 7.33
C MET A 141 14.21 15.98 7.59
N THR A 142 15.27 16.58 8.12
CA THR A 142 16.50 15.89 8.54
C THR A 142 16.30 15.11 9.83
N LYS A 143 17.13 14.10 10.10
CA LYS A 143 17.13 13.35 11.37
C LYS A 143 17.32 14.26 12.59
N ASP A 144 18.10 15.33 12.46
CA ASP A 144 18.37 16.26 13.55
C ASP A 144 17.15 17.15 13.85
N GLN A 145 16.40 17.54 12.82
CA GLN A 145 15.08 18.17 13.00
C GLN A 145 14.08 17.19 13.60
N PHE A 146 14.04 15.96 13.10
CA PHE A 146 13.16 14.91 13.60
C PHE A 146 13.34 14.72 15.10
N LYS A 147 14.58 14.65 15.62
CA LYS A 147 14.90 14.49 17.04
C LYS A 147 14.44 15.67 17.94
N LYS A 148 14.29 16.86 17.36
CA LYS A 148 13.87 18.08 18.07
C LYS A 148 12.35 18.23 18.15
N LEU A 149 11.58 17.42 17.43
CA LEU A 149 10.14 17.33 17.63
C LEU A 149 9.89 16.75 19.03
N GLU A 150 9.19 17.47 19.89
CA GLU A 150 8.84 16.98 21.24
C GLU A 150 7.81 15.85 21.18
#